data_AF-A0A9X2M2K8-F1
#
_entry.id   AF-A0A9X2M2K8-F1
#
_cell.length_a   1.000
_cell.length_b   1.000
_cell.length_c   1.000
_cell.angle_alpha   90.00
_cell.angle_beta   90.00
_cell.angle_gamma   90.00
#
_symmetry.space_group_name_H-M   'P 1'
#
loop_
_entity.id
_entity.type
_entity.pdbx_description
1 polymer ?
#
loop_
_entity_poly.entity_id
_entity_poly.type
_entity_poly.pdbx_seq_one_letter_code
_entity_poly.pdbx_strand_id
1 'polypeptide(L)'
;MRRLGELEAEIMDRLWAWQRPTTVREIVDDINEHRPVAYTTVMTVASILYNKGWLLRAKEGRAWVYSPVRSREEYTAALMEDALGTSEDRSAALTHFVEQMGPEEVSALRKALRAAGRRTRA
;
A
#
# COMPACT_ATOMS: atom_id res chain seq x y z
N MET A 1 -4.96 10.38 -3.97
CA MET A 1 -3.98 9.64 -3.16
C MET A 1 -2.57 10.02 -3.58
N ARG A 2 -1.71 10.42 -2.64
CA ARG A 2 -0.30 10.71 -2.98
C ARG A 2 0.46 9.38 -3.08
N ARG A 3 1.16 9.16 -4.19
CA ARG A 3 2.08 8.02 -4.36
C ARG A 3 3.11 8.03 -3.24
N LEU A 4 3.45 6.86 -2.73
CA LEU A 4 4.50 6.72 -1.71
C LEU A 4 5.84 7.08 -2.36
N GLY A 5 6.65 7.88 -1.66
CA GLY A 5 8.06 8.07 -2.02
C GLY A 5 8.86 6.78 -1.82
N GLU A 6 10.12 6.77 -2.25
CA GLU A 6 10.96 5.56 -2.24
C GLU A 6 11.07 4.92 -0.84
N LEU A 7 11.52 5.68 0.17
CA LEU A 7 11.61 5.19 1.54
C LEU A 7 10.24 4.95 2.18
N GLU A 8 9.20 5.69 1.76
CA GLU A 8 7.83 5.44 2.23
C GLU A 8 7.33 4.06 1.76
N ALA A 9 7.55 3.73 0.49
CA ALA A 9 7.22 2.44 -0.09
C ALA A 9 8.03 1.33 0.57
N GLU A 10 9.35 1.53 0.76
CA GLU A 10 10.23 0.56 1.41
C GLU A 10 9.80 0.20 2.83
N ILE A 11 9.32 1.18 3.60
CA ILE A 11 8.81 0.97 4.96
C ILE A 11 7.47 0.23 4.91
N MET A 12 6.55 0.65 4.02
CA MET A 12 5.25 0.01 3.88
C MET A 12 5.37 -1.45 3.42
N ASP A 13 6.28 -1.74 2.49
CA ASP A 13 6.56 -3.10 2.00
C ASP A 13 6.93 -4.06 3.14
N ARG A 14 7.80 -3.62 4.05
CA ARG A 14 8.18 -4.39 5.26
C ARG A 14 7.00 -4.59 6.20
N LEU A 15 6.27 -3.52 6.48
CA LEU A 15 5.12 -3.58 7.38
C LEU A 15 4.00 -4.50 6.84
N TRP A 16 3.78 -4.51 5.53
CA TRP A 16 2.86 -5.46 4.88
C TRP A 16 3.38 -6.89 4.92
N ALA A 17 4.69 -7.11 4.76
CA ALA A 17 5.30 -8.43 4.82
C ALA A 17 5.25 -9.03 6.24
N TRP A 18 5.53 -8.22 7.27
CA TRP A 18 5.57 -8.70 8.65
C TRP A 18 4.21 -8.87 9.32
N GLN A 19 3.18 -8.17 8.84
CA GLN A 19 1.81 -8.27 9.33
C GLN A 19 1.66 -8.13 10.87
N ARG A 20 2.51 -7.31 11.49
CA ARG A 20 2.49 -7.04 12.94
C ARG A 20 2.90 -5.59 13.26
N PRO A 21 2.49 -5.05 14.42
CA PRO A 21 3.05 -3.79 14.92
C PRO A 21 4.57 -3.89 15.02
N THR A 22 5.26 -2.87 14.51
CA THR A 22 6.72 -2.88 14.42
C THR A 22 7.32 -1.54 14.84
N THR A 23 8.44 -1.58 15.56
CA THR A 23 9.16 -0.38 16.00
C THR A 23 9.99 0.22 14.87
N VAL A 24 10.33 1.51 15.00
CA VAL A 24 11.29 2.17 14.09
C VAL A 24 12.65 1.46 14.10
N ARG A 25 13.09 0.94 15.26
CA ARG A 25 14.37 0.24 15.37
C ARG A 25 14.38 -1.02 14.49
N GLU A 26 13.36 -1.86 14.58
CA GLU A 26 13.25 -3.07 13.75
C GLU A 26 13.24 -2.73 12.24
N ILE A 27 12.54 -1.67 11.84
CA ILE A 27 12.53 -1.22 10.44
C ILE A 27 13.93 -0.76 9.99
N VAL A 28 14.63 0.00 10.84
CA VAL A 28 15.99 0.49 10.56
C VAL A 28 16.96 -0.67 10.45
N ASP A 29 16.88 -1.63 11.37
CA ASP A 29 17.79 -2.77 11.41
C ASP A 29 17.65 -3.61 10.13
N ASP A 30 16.42 -3.90 9.68
CA ASP A 30 16.18 -4.64 8.42
C ASP A 30 16.64 -3.87 7.16
N ILE A 31 16.39 -2.56 7.07
CA ILE A 31 16.89 -1.75 5.94
C ILE A 31 18.42 -1.77 5.90
N ASN A 32 19.05 -1.68 7.08
CA ASN A 32 20.51 -1.67 7.22
C ASN A 32 21.18 -2.99 6.82
N GLU A 33 20.44 -4.11 6.70
CA GLU A 33 20.97 -5.35 6.14
C GLU A 33 21.37 -5.19 4.65
N HIS A 34 20.74 -4.24 3.95
CA HIS A 34 20.94 -4.03 2.52
C HIS A 34 21.65 -2.70 2.21
N ARG A 35 21.32 -1.63 2.94
CA ARG A 35 21.91 -0.31 2.75
C ARG A 35 21.85 0.54 4.03
N PRO A 36 22.83 1.40 4.29
CA PRO A 36 22.79 2.26 5.46
C PRO A 36 21.62 3.25 5.40
N VAL A 37 20.88 3.37 6.51
CA VAL A 37 19.86 4.38 6.77
C VAL A 37 19.93 4.86 8.22
N ALA A 38 19.82 6.17 8.41
CA ALA A 38 19.82 6.75 9.75
C ALA A 38 18.47 6.50 10.45
N TYR A 39 18.53 6.22 11.76
CA TYR A 39 17.34 6.00 12.58
C TYR A 39 16.34 7.17 12.50
N THR A 40 16.83 8.40 12.60
CA THR A 40 15.99 9.61 12.55
C THR A 40 15.31 9.79 11.20
N THR A 41 15.91 9.32 10.11
CA THR A 41 15.30 9.33 8.78
C THR A 41 14.09 8.39 8.75
N VAL A 42 14.23 7.14 9.17
CA VAL A 42 13.10 6.19 9.24
C VAL A 42 12.03 6.68 10.22
N MET A 43 12.43 7.21 11.38
CA MET A 43 11.50 7.80 12.35
C MET A 43 10.67 8.94 11.74
N THR A 44 11.33 9.80 10.97
CA THR A 44 10.66 10.94 10.30
C THR A 44 9.70 10.43 9.24
N VAL A 45 10.11 9.49 8.40
CA VAL A 45 9.24 8.94 7.33
C VAL A 45 8.06 8.15 7.91
N ALA A 46 8.26 7.35 8.95
CA ALA A 46 7.15 6.68 9.64
C ALA A 46 6.15 7.69 10.25
N SER A 47 6.64 8.83 10.76
CA SER A 47 5.78 9.91 11.25
C SER A 47 5.03 10.62 10.12
N ILE A 48 5.66 10.81 8.96
CA ILE A 48 4.99 11.35 7.76
C ILE A 48 3.88 10.39 7.30
N LEU A 49 4.16 9.09 7.23
CA LEU A 49 3.18 8.07 6.87
C LEU A 49 2.00 8.04 7.86
N TYR A 50 2.27 8.12 9.16
CA TYR A 50 1.23 8.27 10.18
C TYR A 50 0.38 9.52 9.95
N ASN A 51 1.00 10.69 9.73
CA ASN A 51 0.29 11.95 9.49
C ASN A 51 -0.53 11.92 8.19
N LYS A 52 -0.09 11.17 7.18
CA LYS A 52 -0.82 10.91 5.94
C LYS A 52 -1.97 9.90 6.11
N GLY A 53 -2.10 9.27 7.29
CA GLY A 53 -3.11 8.24 7.56
C GLY A 53 -2.79 6.86 6.99
N TRP A 54 -1.53 6.60 6.64
CA TRP A 54 -1.07 5.29 6.13
C TRP A 54 -0.76 4.30 7.24
N LEU A 55 -0.31 4.81 8.38
CA LEU A 55 0.05 4.02 9.55
C LEU A 55 -0.81 4.40 10.74
N LEU A 56 -1.12 3.41 11.57
CA LEU A 56 -1.48 3.62 12.97
C LEU A 56 -0.21 3.68 13.79
N ARG A 57 -0.27 4.38 14.93
CA ARG A 57 0.82 4.46 15.88
C ARG A 57 0.29 4.20 17.29
N ALA A 58 0.88 3.21 17.97
CA ALA A 58 0.56 2.87 19.35
C ALA A 58 1.83 2.87 20.20
N LYS A 59 1.68 3.13 21.51
CA LYS A 59 2.79 3.09 22.45
C LYS A 59 2.87 1.70 23.07
N GLU A 60 4.03 1.07 22.96
CA GLU A 60 4.30 -0.24 23.57
C GLU A 60 5.52 -0.09 24.50
N GLY A 61 5.25 -0.09 25.81
CA GLY A 61 6.24 0.25 26.83
C GLY A 61 6.82 1.66 26.63
N ARG A 62 8.10 1.73 26.27
CA ARG A 62 8.83 2.99 26.00
C ARG A 62 8.97 3.32 24.51
N ALA A 63 8.55 2.42 23.62
CA ALA A 63 8.70 2.57 22.17
C ALA A 63 7.36 2.89 21.50
N TRP A 64 7.43 3.51 20.32
CA TRP A 64 6.31 3.61 19.39
C TRP A 64 6.37 2.46 18.41
N VAL A 65 5.23 1.80 18.20
CA VAL A 65 5.03 0.77 17.17
C VAL A 65 4.07 1.29 16.11
N TYR A 66 4.30 0.85 14.88
CA TYR A 66 3.55 1.24 13.70
C TYR A 66 2.95 0.02 13.01
N SER A 67 1.73 0.18 12.49
CA SER A 67 1.05 -0.86 11.72
C SER A 67 0.32 -0.22 10.53
N PRO A 68 0.24 -0.91 9.37
CA PRO A 68 -0.44 -0.38 8.19
C PRO A 68 -1.95 -0.28 8.44
N VAL A 69 -2.56 0.82 7.99
CA VAL A 69 -4.02 1.03 8.07
C VAL A 69 -4.76 0.15 7.06
N ARG A 70 -4.13 -0.10 5.91
CA ARG A 70 -4.69 -0.86 4.79
C ARG A 70 -3.71 -1.94 4.37
N SER A 71 -4.23 -3.05 3.86
CA SER A 71 -3.46 -4.08 3.17
C SER A 71 -2.78 -3.54 1.90
N ARG A 72 -1.80 -4.30 1.38
CA ARG A 72 -1.13 -3.98 0.13
C ARG A 72 -2.11 -3.99 -1.05
N GLU A 73 -3.07 -4.92 -1.03
CA GLU A 73 -4.09 -5.07 -2.05
C GLU A 73 -5.05 -3.88 -2.05
N GLU A 74 -5.49 -3.42 -0.87
CA GLU A 74 -6.31 -2.21 -0.73
C GLU A 74 -5.56 -0.95 -1.16
N TYR A 75 -4.24 -0.88 -0.92
CA TYR A 75 -3.40 0.20 -1.42
C TYR A 75 -3.35 0.21 -2.95
N THR A 76 -3.06 -0.93 -3.57
CA THR A 76 -3.02 -1.07 -5.02
C THR A 76 -4.38 -0.73 -5.65
N ALA A 77 -5.48 -1.21 -5.08
CA ALA A 77 -6.82 -0.89 -5.56
C ALA A 77 -7.11 0.61 -5.51
N ALA A 78 -6.70 1.30 -4.44
CA ALA A 78 -6.86 2.74 -4.34
C ALA A 78 -6.00 3.52 -5.35
N LEU A 79 -4.79 3.04 -5.67
CA LEU A 79 -3.98 3.62 -6.76
C LEU A 79 -4.65 3.45 -8.13
N MET A 80 -5.27 2.29 -8.39
CA MET A 80 -5.99 2.03 -9.64
C MET A 80 -7.21 2.96 -9.77
N GLU A 81 -8.00 3.13 -8.71
CA GLU A 81 -9.16 4.03 -8.68
C GLU A 81 -8.73 5.49 -8.96
N ASP A 82 -7.66 5.94 -8.30
CA ASP A 82 -7.09 7.27 -8.50
C ASP A 82 -6.64 7.50 -9.95
N ALA A 83 -5.90 6.55 -10.51
CA ALA A 83 -5.43 6.63 -11.89
C ALA A 83 -6.61 6.69 -12.86
N LEU A 84 -7.61 5.83 -12.67
CA LEU A 84 -8.83 5.84 -13.48
C LEU A 84 -9.59 7.17 -13.34
N GLY A 85 -9.60 7.76 -12.15
CA GLY A 85 -10.21 9.06 -11.86
C GLY A 85 -9.61 10.24 -12.62
N THR A 86 -8.37 10.12 -13.12
CA THR A 86 -7.72 11.15 -13.95
C THR A 86 -8.15 11.13 -15.42
N SER A 87 -8.79 10.06 -15.89
CA SER A 87 -9.26 9.94 -17.28
C SER A 87 -10.62 10.61 -17.45
N GLU A 88 -10.77 11.43 -18.49
CA GLU A 88 -12.06 11.98 -18.90
C GLU A 88 -12.99 10.87 -19.42
N ASP A 89 -12.45 9.90 -20.18
CA ASP A 89 -13.15 8.69 -20.61
C ASP A 89 -12.64 7.48 -19.82
N ARG A 90 -13.37 7.15 -18.74
CA ARG A 90 -13.06 5.99 -17.90
C ARG A 90 -13.27 4.66 -18.63
N SER A 91 -14.24 4.59 -19.54
CA SER A 91 -14.56 3.37 -20.29
C SER A 91 -13.45 3.04 -21.28
N ALA A 92 -12.95 4.04 -22.01
CA ALA A 92 -11.79 3.88 -22.89
C ALA A 92 -10.53 3.48 -22.10
N ALA A 93 -10.27 4.14 -20.95
CA ALA A 93 -9.14 3.79 -20.09
C ALA A 93 -9.20 2.34 -19.59
N LEU A 94 -10.38 1.86 -19.17
CA LEU A 94 -10.58 0.46 -18.79
C LEU A 94 -10.38 -0.50 -19.98
N THR A 95 -10.83 -0.12 -21.18
CA THR A 95 -10.65 -0.92 -22.39
C THR A 95 -9.16 -1.13 -22.68
N HIS A 96 -8.39 -0.04 -22.73
CA HIS A 96 -6.95 -0.10 -22.94
C HIS A 96 -6.21 -0.85 -21.82
N PHE A 97 -6.65 -0.70 -20.57
CA PHE A 97 -6.08 -1.46 -19.46
C PHE A 97 -6.29 -2.97 -19.62
N VAL A 98 -7.49 -3.39 -20.04
CA VAL A 98 -7.80 -4.81 -20.27
C VAL A 98 -7.06 -5.36 -21.50
N GLU A 99 -6.85 -4.55 -22.55
CA GLU A 99 -6.07 -4.93 -23.74
C GLU A 99 -4.60 -5.24 -23.43
N GLN A 100 -4.05 -4.64 -22.36
CA GLN A 100 -2.67 -4.87 -21.91
C GLN A 100 -2.53 -6.12 -21.02
N MET A 101 -3.62 -6.73 -20.57
CA MET A 101 -3.61 -7.86 -19.65
C MET A 101 -3.37 -9.20 -20.35
N GLY A 102 -2.62 -10.08 -19.71
CA GLY A 102 -2.50 -11.47 -20.10
C GLY A 102 -3.79 -12.28 -19.85
N PRO A 103 -3.93 -13.48 -20.45
CA PRO A 103 -5.13 -14.32 -20.31
C PRO A 103 -5.48 -14.66 -18.84
N GLU A 104 -4.47 -14.87 -18.00
CA GLU A 104 -4.69 -15.17 -16.57
C GLU A 104 -5.24 -13.97 -15.80
N GLU A 105 -4.70 -12.77 -16.05
CA GLU A 105 -5.15 -11.53 -15.42
C GLU A 105 -6.58 -11.19 -15.85
N VAL A 106 -6.92 -11.37 -17.13
CA VAL A 106 -8.30 -11.22 -17.63
C VAL A 106 -9.24 -12.22 -16.95
N SER A 107 -8.81 -13.46 -16.75
CA SER A 107 -9.58 -14.47 -16.03
C SER A 107 -9.79 -14.08 -14.57
N ALA A 108 -8.76 -13.58 -13.89
CA ALA A 108 -8.83 -13.08 -12.53
C ALA A 108 -9.79 -11.88 -12.42
N LEU A 109 -9.71 -10.92 -13.34
CA LEU A 109 -10.59 -9.75 -13.38
C LEU A 109 -12.06 -10.17 -13.59
N ARG A 110 -12.33 -11.11 -14.51
CA ARG A 110 -13.69 -11.65 -14.71
C ARG A 110 -14.24 -12.32 -13.45
N LYS A 111 -13.41 -13.08 -12.71
CA LYS A 111 -13.81 -13.68 -11.43
C LYS A 111 -14.12 -12.59 -10.40
N ALA A 112 -13.28 -11.56 -10.29
CA ALA A 112 -13.46 -10.44 -9.38
C ALA A 112 -14.77 -9.67 -9.67
N LEU A 113 -15.07 -9.37 -10.94
CA LEU A 113 -16.32 -8.70 -11.36
C LEU A 113 -17.56 -9.50 -10.97
N ARG A 114 -17.54 -10.83 -11.17
CA ARG A 114 -18.63 -11.73 -10.74
C ARG A 114 -18.82 -11.73 -9.22
N ALA A 115 -17.71 -11.74 -8.46
CA ALA A 115 -17.77 -11.69 -7.00
C ALA A 115 -18.27 -10.32 -6.48
N ALA A 116 -17.86 -9.22 -7.11
CA ALA A 116 -18.33 -7.88 -6.77
C ALA A 116 -19.84 -7.71 -7.05
N GLY A 117 -20.33 -8.15 -8.21
CA GLY A 117 -21.74 -8.07 -8.56
C GLY A 117 -22.69 -8.85 -7.63
N ARG A 118 -22.17 -9.85 -6.90
CA ARG A 118 -22.92 -10.57 -5.86
C ARG A 118 -23.01 -9.78 -4.55
N ARG A 119 -21.96 -9.04 -4.18
CA ARG A 119 -21.93 -8.20 -2.97
C ARG A 119 -22.85 -6.99 -3.06
N THR A 120 -23.08 -6.44 -4.25
CA THR A 120 -23.97 -5.28 -4.46
C THR A 120 -25.47 -5.65 -4.47
N ARG A 121 -25.80 -6.95 -4.58
CA ARG A 121 -27.19 -7.44 -4.61
C ARG A 121 -27.68 -8.00 -3.26
N ALA A 122 -26.79 -8.08 -2.26
CA ALA A 122 -27.09 -8.52 -0.90
C ALA A 122 -27.17 -7.30 0.03
#